data_AF-A0A6L7U082-F1
#
_entry.id   AF-A0A6L7U082-F1
#
_cell.length_a   1.000
_cell.length_b   1.000
_cell.length_c   1.000
_cell.angle_alpha   90.00
_cell.angle_beta   90.00
_cell.angle_gamma   90.00
#
_symmetry.space_group_name_H-M   'P 1'
#
loop_
_entity.id
_entity.type
_entity.pdbx_description
1 polymer ?
#
loop_
_entity_poly.entity_id
_entity_poly.type
_entity_poly.pdbx_seq_one_letter_code
_entity_poly.pdbx_strand_id
1 'polypeptide(L)'
;MFGKIREKTNYLGSTRKLIESTLSGYFIPFRSPSLDDLEHGKEAFDFGEKIWLRILKTVQPELFVCIEKKAAKRLRKIIEIAYNLPESRSCKLPTGWSDTTNYTADIFEFGSNTEVKLLRLPHLSTYKLFSRTECGEKIEDIFTQFCGKQ
;
A
#
# COMPACT_ATOMS: atom_id res chain seq x y z
N MET A 1 1.84 3.95 -12.48
CA MET A 1 1.52 4.15 -11.05
C MET A 1 1.76 5.60 -10.62
N PHE A 2 3.01 6.10 -10.59
CA PHE A 2 3.31 7.47 -10.15
C PHE A 2 2.59 8.58 -10.93
N GLY A 3 2.40 8.44 -12.25
CA GLY A 3 1.59 9.37 -13.03
C GLY A 3 0.14 9.45 -12.53
N LYS A 4 -0.50 8.30 -12.31
CA LYS A 4 -1.86 8.20 -11.76
C LYS A 4 -1.96 8.76 -10.34
N ILE A 5 -0.99 8.46 -9.47
CA ILE A 5 -0.91 9.06 -8.13
C ILE A 5 -0.85 10.57 -8.25
N ARG A 6 0.04 11.11 -9.09
CA ARG A 6 0.15 12.56 -9.29
C ARG A 6 -1.14 13.18 -9.85
N GLU A 7 -1.78 12.55 -10.81
CA GLU A 7 -3.03 13.07 -11.42
C GLU A 7 -4.20 13.09 -10.42
N LYS A 8 -4.23 12.13 -9.50
CA LYS A 8 -5.32 11.98 -8.52
C LYS A 8 -5.01 12.59 -7.15
N THR A 9 -3.77 12.93 -6.90
CA THR A 9 -3.36 13.72 -5.73
C THR A 9 -3.23 15.17 -6.16
N ASN A 10 -3.48 16.13 -5.27
CA ASN A 10 -3.17 17.54 -5.54
C ASN A 10 -1.65 17.82 -5.51
N TYR A 11 -0.83 16.86 -5.94
CA TYR A 11 0.63 16.96 -5.94
C TYR A 11 1.08 17.89 -7.07
N LEU A 12 1.55 19.08 -6.69
CA LEU A 12 1.94 20.15 -7.62
C LEU A 12 3.30 19.91 -8.30
N GLY A 13 4.04 18.88 -7.90
CA GLY A 13 5.37 18.57 -8.46
C GLY A 13 5.33 17.71 -9.73
N SER A 14 6.47 17.56 -10.38
CA SER A 14 6.62 16.66 -11.52
C SER A 14 6.55 15.18 -11.10
N THR A 15 6.21 14.27 -12.01
CA THR A 15 6.25 12.82 -11.74
C THR A 15 7.63 12.37 -11.27
N ARG A 16 8.70 12.99 -11.80
CA ARG A 16 10.07 12.72 -11.38
C ARG A 16 10.30 13.09 -9.92
N LYS A 17 9.84 14.27 -9.50
CA LYS A 17 9.95 14.72 -8.12
C LYS A 17 9.16 13.82 -7.17
N LEU A 18 8.00 13.33 -7.60
CA LEU A 18 7.21 12.36 -6.83
C LEU A 18 7.97 11.04 -6.63
N ILE A 19 8.65 10.54 -7.69
CA ILE A 19 9.49 9.34 -7.60
C ILE A 19 10.65 9.57 -6.64
N GLU A 20 11.35 10.69 -6.76
CA GLU A 20 12.47 11.06 -5.89
C GLU A 20 12.05 11.26 -4.42
N SER A 21 10.81 11.69 -4.17
CA SER A 21 10.24 11.80 -2.83
C SER A 21 9.57 10.52 -2.33
N THR A 22 9.57 9.43 -3.11
CA THR A 22 8.96 8.16 -2.72
C THR A 22 9.97 7.29 -2.00
N LEU A 23 9.63 6.89 -0.78
CA LEU A 23 10.30 5.80 -0.11
C LEU A 23 9.72 4.46 -0.59
N SER A 24 10.57 3.60 -1.15
CA SER A 24 10.17 2.26 -1.59
C SER A 24 11.15 1.20 -1.09
N GLY A 25 10.63 0.02 -0.77
CA GLY A 25 11.43 -1.09 -0.26
C GLY A 25 10.59 -2.31 0.06
N TYR A 26 11.26 -3.43 0.29
CA TYR A 26 10.59 -4.65 0.75
C TYR A 26 10.21 -4.51 2.22
N PHE A 27 9.04 -5.06 2.60
CA PHE A 27 8.67 -5.14 4.01
C PHE A 27 9.65 -6.02 4.79
N ILE A 28 10.01 -7.16 4.19
CA ILE A 28 10.99 -8.11 4.70
C ILE A 28 12.23 -8.04 3.81
N PRO A 29 13.42 -7.76 4.35
CA PRO A 29 14.64 -7.64 3.55
C PRO A 29 15.33 -9.00 3.26
N PHE A 30 14.61 -10.11 3.41
CA PHE A 30 15.11 -11.45 3.16
C PHE A 30 14.48 -11.99 1.87
N ARG A 31 15.28 -12.66 1.05
CA ARG A 31 14.80 -13.24 -0.20
C ARG A 31 14.18 -14.60 0.07
N SER A 32 13.00 -14.82 -0.49
CA SER A 32 12.33 -16.12 -0.50
C SER A 32 11.47 -16.22 -1.76
N PRO A 33 11.29 -17.41 -2.37
CA PRO A 33 10.38 -17.61 -3.50
C PRO A 33 8.93 -17.27 -3.16
N SER A 34 8.50 -17.55 -1.93
CA SER A 34 7.19 -17.18 -1.40
C SER A 34 7.27 -16.84 0.09
N LEU A 35 6.21 -16.25 0.64
CA LEU A 35 6.13 -16.01 2.09
C LEU A 35 5.96 -17.29 2.90
N ASP A 36 5.51 -18.38 2.27
CA ASP A 36 5.32 -19.67 2.94
C ASP A 36 6.64 -20.47 2.95
N ASP A 37 7.55 -20.20 2.01
CA ASP A 37 8.91 -20.76 1.96
C ASP A 37 9.93 -19.95 2.80
N LEU A 38 9.48 -18.88 3.46
CA LEU A 38 10.36 -18.01 4.22
C LEU A 38 10.80 -18.70 5.52
N GLU A 39 12.06 -19.14 5.56
CA GLU A 39 12.70 -19.64 6.77
C GLU A 39 12.57 -18.59 7.90
N HIS A 40 12.19 -19.06 9.10
CA HIS A 40 11.96 -18.18 10.26
C HIS A 40 11.01 -17.01 9.95
N GLY A 41 9.90 -17.30 9.26
CA GLY A 41 8.99 -16.28 8.76
C GLY A 41 8.48 -15.32 9.84
N LYS A 42 8.20 -15.78 11.05
CA LYS A 42 7.76 -14.91 12.15
C LYS A 42 8.85 -13.89 12.51
N GLU A 43 10.07 -14.35 12.72
CA GLU A 43 11.23 -13.53 13.05
C GLU A 43 11.54 -12.53 11.93
N ALA A 44 11.39 -12.96 10.67
CA ALA A 44 11.57 -12.12 9.51
C ALA A 44 10.54 -10.97 9.45
N PHE A 45 9.27 -11.25 9.75
CA PHE A 45 8.24 -10.21 9.87
C PHE A 45 8.52 -9.27 11.06
N ASP A 46 8.85 -9.83 12.23
CA ASP A 46 9.16 -9.05 13.44
C ASP A 46 10.39 -8.14 13.21
N PHE A 47 11.37 -8.58 12.44
CA PHE A 47 12.51 -7.77 12.01
C PHE A 47 12.10 -6.65 11.05
N GLY A 48 11.26 -6.96 10.05
CA GLY A 48 10.70 -5.96 9.14
C GLY A 48 9.89 -4.88 9.87
N GLU A 49 9.08 -5.27 10.86
CA GLU A 49 8.32 -4.34 11.70
C GLU A 49 9.23 -3.35 12.43
N LYS A 50 10.34 -3.81 13.03
CA LYS A 50 11.29 -2.95 13.73
C LYS A 50 11.94 -1.93 12.80
N ILE A 51 12.33 -2.34 11.59
CA ILE A 51 12.92 -1.45 10.57
C ILE A 51 11.91 -0.38 10.17
N TRP A 52 10.73 -0.79 9.74
CA TRP A 52 9.72 0.13 9.24
C TRP A 52 9.20 1.06 10.33
N LEU A 53 9.03 0.57 11.57
CA LEU A 53 8.68 1.44 12.70
C LEU A 53 9.71 2.56 12.91
N ARG A 54 11.01 2.24 12.82
CA ARG A 54 12.07 3.24 12.94
C ARG A 54 12.03 4.25 11.79
N ILE A 55 11.87 3.78 10.56
CA ILE A 55 11.81 4.61 9.37
C ILE A 55 10.62 5.57 9.40
N LEU A 56 9.42 5.06 9.71
CA LEU A 56 8.19 5.86 9.65
C LEU A 56 8.16 6.94 10.72
N LYS A 57 8.74 6.69 11.90
CA LYS A 57 8.95 7.74 12.92
C LYS A 57 9.78 8.93 12.42
N THR A 58 10.59 8.76 11.37
CA THR A 58 11.43 9.81 10.81
C THR A 58 10.82 10.45 9.56
N VAL A 59 10.31 9.65 8.62
CA VAL A 59 9.91 10.14 7.29
C VAL A 59 8.47 10.63 7.24
N GLN A 60 7.59 10.11 8.12
CA GLN A 60 6.18 10.49 8.22
C GLN A 60 5.39 10.60 6.89
N PRO A 61 5.44 9.60 5.99
CA PRO A 61 4.60 9.61 4.79
C PRO A 61 3.10 9.57 5.12
N GLU A 62 2.30 10.29 4.32
CA GLU A 62 0.83 10.34 4.40
C GLU A 62 0.16 9.25 3.55
N LEU A 63 0.84 8.78 2.50
CA LEU A 63 0.31 7.81 1.55
C LEU A 63 1.19 6.57 1.48
N PHE A 64 0.58 5.41 1.72
CA PHE A 64 1.22 4.12 1.66
C PHE A 64 0.59 3.25 0.58
N VAL A 65 1.42 2.53 -0.17
CA VAL A 65 0.98 1.52 -1.12
C VAL A 65 1.71 0.22 -0.82
N CYS A 66 0.97 -0.86 -0.60
CA CYS A 66 1.47 -2.20 -0.34
C CYS A 66 0.78 -3.19 -1.29
N ILE A 67 1.43 -4.32 -1.57
CA ILE A 67 0.96 -5.32 -2.53
C ILE A 67 0.51 -6.62 -1.83
N GLU A 68 0.96 -6.85 -0.59
CA GLU A 68 0.81 -8.14 0.09
C GLU A 68 -0.05 -7.99 1.36
N LYS A 69 -0.92 -8.97 1.61
CA LYS A 69 -1.93 -8.93 2.67
C LYS A 69 -1.34 -9.10 4.06
N LYS A 70 -0.40 -10.03 4.27
CA LYS A 70 0.30 -10.23 5.56
C LYS A 70 1.10 -8.97 5.93
N ALA A 71 1.83 -8.39 4.98
CA ALA A 71 2.58 -7.16 5.12
C ALA A 71 1.66 -5.96 5.42
N ALA A 72 0.57 -5.78 4.67
CA ALA A 72 -0.39 -4.70 4.93
C ALA A 72 -1.00 -4.80 6.34
N LYS A 73 -1.32 -6.01 6.81
CA LYS A 73 -1.83 -6.21 8.18
C LYS A 73 -0.83 -5.74 9.24
N ARG A 74 0.46 -6.01 9.06
CA ARG A 74 1.50 -5.53 9.99
C ARG A 74 1.71 -4.02 9.84
N LEU A 75 1.76 -3.51 8.62
CA LEU A 75 1.96 -2.10 8.34
C LEU A 75 0.88 -1.22 8.95
N ARG A 76 -0.40 -1.65 8.96
CA ARG A 76 -1.49 -0.97 9.68
C ARG A 76 -1.12 -0.69 11.14
N LYS A 77 -0.68 -1.72 11.86
CA LYS A 77 -0.25 -1.59 13.27
C LYS A 77 0.95 -0.67 13.42
N ILE A 78 1.92 -0.75 12.50
CA ILE A 78 3.09 0.13 12.54
C ILE A 78 2.67 1.59 12.38
N ILE A 79 1.75 1.90 11.45
CA ILE A 79 1.22 3.26 11.25
C ILE A 79 0.54 3.75 12.53
N GLU A 80 -0.34 2.94 13.12
CA GLU A 80 -1.03 3.29 14.36
C GLU A 80 -0.05 3.63 15.48
N ILE A 81 0.98 2.81 15.66
CA ILE A 81 1.99 3.00 16.72
C ILE A 81 2.95 4.16 16.40
N ALA A 82 3.39 4.28 15.14
CA ALA A 82 4.39 5.26 14.75
C ALA A 82 3.85 6.69 14.83
N TYR A 83 2.57 6.87 14.48
CA TYR A 83 1.93 8.18 14.38
C TYR A 83 0.94 8.45 15.50
N ASN A 84 0.66 7.47 16.36
CA ASN A 84 -0.36 7.56 17.40
C ASN A 84 -1.75 7.92 16.81
N LEU A 85 -2.07 7.33 15.66
CA LEU A 85 -3.31 7.54 14.92
C LEU A 85 -4.09 6.22 14.82
N PRO A 86 -5.27 6.08 15.44
CA PRO A 86 -6.07 4.88 15.28
C PRO A 86 -6.60 4.76 13.85
N GLU A 87 -6.83 3.53 13.38
CA GLU A 87 -7.60 3.29 12.16
C GLU A 87 -9.01 3.86 12.31
N SER A 88 -9.38 4.79 11.43
CA SER A 88 -10.70 5.43 11.43
C SER A 88 -11.65 4.79 10.43
N ARG A 89 -11.13 4.29 9.31
CA ARG A 89 -11.94 3.64 8.27
C ARG A 89 -11.18 2.52 7.58
N SER A 90 -11.92 1.47 7.21
CA SER A 90 -11.45 0.47 6.25
C SER A 90 -12.51 0.21 5.18
N CYS A 91 -12.07 0.08 3.93
CA CYS A 91 -12.91 -0.21 2.78
C CYS A 91 -12.24 -1.30 1.94
N LYS A 92 -13.04 -2.25 1.45
CA LYS A 92 -12.61 -3.26 0.48
C LYS A 92 -13.30 -3.00 -0.84
N LEU A 93 -12.51 -2.81 -1.88
CA LEU A 93 -12.98 -2.58 -3.23
C LEU A 93 -12.85 -3.88 -4.02
N PRO A 94 -13.97 -4.49 -4.47
CA PRO A 94 -13.88 -5.63 -5.36
C PRO A 94 -13.20 -5.18 -6.65
N THR A 95 -12.14 -5.89 -7.03
CA THR A 95 -11.37 -5.54 -8.22
C THR A 95 -11.97 -6.11 -9.50
N GLY A 96 -12.74 -7.20 -9.39
CA GLY A 96 -13.29 -7.91 -10.55
C GLY A 96 -12.24 -8.66 -11.38
N TRP A 97 -11.01 -8.82 -10.88
CA TRP A 97 -9.86 -9.32 -11.66
C TRP A 97 -9.71 -10.85 -11.69
N SER A 98 -10.76 -11.61 -11.37
CA SER A 98 -10.84 -13.07 -11.57
C SER A 98 -12.26 -13.57 -11.27
N ASP A 99 -12.81 -14.42 -12.14
CA ASP A 99 -14.12 -15.07 -11.93
C ASP A 99 -14.11 -16.11 -10.80
N THR A 100 -12.94 -16.64 -10.46
CA THR A 100 -12.77 -17.74 -9.49
C THR A 100 -12.26 -17.28 -8.12
N THR A 101 -11.66 -16.09 -8.02
CA THR A 101 -11.13 -15.56 -6.75
C THR A 101 -11.51 -14.09 -6.60
N ASN A 102 -12.28 -13.77 -5.56
CA ASN A 102 -12.75 -12.41 -5.27
C ASN A 102 -11.61 -11.54 -4.71
N TYR A 103 -10.74 -11.05 -5.60
CA TYR A 103 -9.65 -10.15 -5.25
C TYR A 103 -10.17 -8.76 -4.88
N THR A 104 -9.73 -8.25 -3.74
CA THR A 104 -10.10 -6.91 -3.25
C THR A 104 -8.88 -6.00 -3.21
N ALA A 105 -9.01 -4.72 -3.55
CA ALA A 105 -8.08 -3.70 -3.10
C ALA A 105 -8.59 -3.16 -1.76
N ASP A 106 -7.71 -3.04 -0.78
CA ASP A 106 -8.14 -2.60 0.56
C ASP A 106 -7.59 -1.21 0.83
N ILE A 107 -8.43 -0.28 1.26
CA ILE A 107 -8.06 1.07 1.67
C ILE A 107 -8.27 1.17 3.17
N PHE A 108 -7.25 1.65 3.88
CA PHE A 108 -7.29 1.95 5.31
C PHE A 108 -6.96 3.43 5.50
N GLU A 109 -7.74 4.11 6.33
CA GLU A 109 -7.54 5.52 6.69
C GLU A 109 -7.30 5.60 8.21
N PHE A 110 -6.40 6.50 8.62
CA PHE A 110 -5.99 6.68 10.00
C PHE A 110 -6.15 8.14 10.42
N GLY A 111 -6.50 8.35 11.69
CA GLY A 111 -6.76 9.66 12.26
C GLY A 111 -8.17 10.20 11.96
N SER A 112 -8.54 11.28 12.65
CA SER A 112 -9.90 11.85 12.63
C SER A 112 -10.29 12.47 11.29
N ASN A 113 -9.30 12.97 10.54
CA ASN A 113 -9.49 13.66 9.25
C ASN A 113 -8.79 12.93 8.09
N THR A 114 -8.60 11.62 8.18
CA THR A 114 -7.92 10.82 7.14
C THR A 114 -6.51 11.32 6.81
N GLU A 115 -5.74 11.64 7.84
CA GLU A 115 -4.38 12.21 7.72
C GLU A 115 -3.42 11.25 7.01
N VAL A 116 -3.62 9.95 7.22
CA VAL A 116 -2.80 8.91 6.63
C VAL A 116 -3.68 7.87 5.95
N LYS A 117 -3.27 7.43 4.76
CA LYS A 117 -3.97 6.38 4.01
C LYS A 117 -3.03 5.26 3.58
N LEU A 118 -3.51 4.02 3.66
CA LEU A 118 -2.84 2.82 3.18
C LEU A 118 -3.69 2.12 2.13
N LEU A 119 -3.15 1.97 0.93
CA LEU A 119 -3.70 1.17 -0.14
C LEU A 119 -3.00 -0.19 -0.22
N ARG A 120 -3.76 -1.27 -0.13
CA ARG A 120 -3.32 -2.64 -0.42
C ARG A 120 -3.82 -3.07 -1.80
N LEU A 121 -2.93 -3.15 -2.77
CA LEU A 121 -3.19 -3.68 -4.11
C LEU A 121 -2.96 -5.20 -4.16
N PRO A 122 -3.63 -5.96 -5.04
CA PRO A 122 -3.32 -7.38 -5.25
C PRO A 122 -1.96 -7.56 -5.93
N HIS A 123 -1.42 -8.78 -5.86
CA HIS A 123 -0.06 -9.08 -6.31
C HIS A 123 0.14 -8.74 -7.79
N LEU A 124 1.05 -7.81 -8.08
CA LEU A 124 1.21 -7.20 -9.41
C LEU A 124 1.72 -8.19 -10.48
N SER A 125 2.57 -9.16 -10.09
CA SER A 125 3.19 -10.11 -11.02
C SER A 125 2.22 -11.17 -11.55
N THR A 126 1.20 -11.53 -10.76
CA THR A 126 0.20 -12.53 -11.14
C THR A 126 -0.77 -11.99 -12.19
N TYR A 127 -1.03 -10.68 -12.17
CA TYR A 127 -2.16 -10.11 -12.91
C TYR A 127 -1.77 -9.12 -14.00
N LYS A 128 -0.48 -8.79 -14.16
CA LYS A 128 -0.06 -7.85 -15.21
C LYS A 128 -0.88 -6.55 -15.16
N LEU A 129 -1.20 -6.10 -13.92
CA LEU A 129 -2.26 -5.12 -13.62
C LEU A 129 -2.11 -3.81 -14.38
N PHE A 130 -0.87 -3.40 -14.65
CA PHE A 130 -0.58 -2.17 -15.39
C PHE A 130 -0.37 -2.36 -16.90
N SER A 131 -0.42 -3.60 -17.39
CA SER A 131 -0.22 -3.93 -18.81
C SER A 131 -1.46 -4.51 -19.51
N ARG A 132 -2.53 -4.86 -18.77
CA ARG A 132 -3.83 -5.22 -19.37
C ARG A 132 -4.75 -4.01 -19.36
N THR A 133 -5.30 -3.67 -20.53
CA THR A 133 -6.26 -2.56 -20.70
C THR A 133 -7.51 -2.76 -19.84
N GLU A 134 -7.95 -4.01 -19.66
CA GLU A 134 -9.12 -4.41 -18.85
C GLU A 134 -8.98 -4.04 -17.36
N CYS A 135 -7.75 -3.92 -16.86
CA CYS A 135 -7.47 -3.52 -15.48
C CYS A 135 -7.42 -2.00 -15.30
N GLY A 136 -7.34 -1.23 -16.39
CA GLY A 136 -7.09 0.20 -16.39
C GLY A 136 -8.17 1.00 -15.67
N GLU A 137 -9.44 0.76 -15.99
CA GLU A 137 -10.59 1.47 -15.40
C GLU A 137 -10.72 1.20 -13.89
N LYS A 138 -10.54 -0.06 -13.47
CA LYS A 138 -10.63 -0.41 -12.04
C LYS A 138 -9.47 0.13 -11.23
N ILE A 139 -8.28 0.21 -11.82
CA ILE A 139 -7.14 0.91 -11.19
C ILE A 139 -7.47 2.40 -11.04
N GLU A 140 -8.07 3.03 -12.04
CA GLU A 140 -8.52 4.42 -11.94
C GLU A 140 -9.55 4.63 -10.83
N ASP A 141 -10.53 3.75 -10.70
CA ASP A 141 -11.53 3.79 -9.62
C ASP A 141 -10.85 3.71 -8.24
N ILE A 142 -9.92 2.76 -8.07
CA ILE A 142 -9.20 2.53 -6.82
C ILE A 142 -8.36 3.76 -6.45
N PHE A 143 -7.58 4.30 -7.39
CA PHE A 143 -6.74 5.48 -7.13
C PHE A 143 -7.58 6.74 -6.92
N THR A 144 -8.74 6.86 -7.57
CA THR A 144 -9.66 7.98 -7.33
C THR A 144 -10.23 7.93 -5.91
N GLN A 145 -10.61 6.75 -5.41
CA GLN A 145 -11.09 6.61 -4.02
C GLN A 145 -9.96 6.75 -2.99
N PHE A 146 -8.76 6.27 -3.31
CA PHE A 146 -7.62 6.36 -2.41
C PHE A 146 -7.07 7.79 -2.31
N CYS A 147 -6.84 8.46 -3.44
CA CYS A 147 -6.24 9.78 -3.49
C CYS A 147 -7.25 10.93 -3.40
N GLY A 148 -8.54 10.66 -3.64
CA GLY A 148 -9.61 11.65 -3.48
C GLY A 148 -9.66 12.18 -2.05
N LYS A 149 -9.60 13.51 -1.91
CA LYS A 149 -10.01 14.19 -0.67
C LYS A 149 -11.52 14.27 -0.66
N GLN A 150 -12.14 13.91 0.47
CA GLN A 150 -13.49 14.38 0.80
C GLN A 150 -13.38 15.83 1.25
#